data_AF-A0A6G4VBG8-F1
#
_entry.id   AF-A0A6G4VBG8-F1
#
_cell.length_a   1.000
_cell.length_b   1.000
_cell.length_c   1.000
_cell.angle_alpha   90.00
_cell.angle_beta   90.00
_cell.angle_gamma   90.00
#
_symmetry.space_group_name_H-M   'P 1'
#
loop_
_entity.id
_entity.type
_entity.pdbx_description
1 polymer ?
#
loop_
_entity_poly.entity_id
_entity_poly.type
_entity_poly.pdbx_seq_one_letter_code
_entity_poly.pdbx_strand_id
1 'polypeptide(L)'
;METDGGTIRPTPQQARAALADTEQVRASAAALSATPWPRWFATTLTLYIAAVPPVYGGAMAGHRWLLPGPAWVVIMLVMTAAYVALFGLAAANWRKKTGVALRLDVLPKRATVPLCIGLPALLLGSALAFRVTREPLWLFAASVVGAAVSIGFHLAFVRLHRKAS
;
A
#
# COMPACT_ATOMS: atom_id res chain seq x y z
N MET A 1 -2.47 59.19 4.34
CA MET A 1 -2.68 58.12 3.33
C MET A 1 -3.03 56.86 4.10
N GLU A 2 -4.27 56.79 4.58
CA GLU A 2 -4.85 55.53 5.05
C GLU A 2 -5.03 54.60 3.85
N THR A 3 -4.53 53.38 3.98
CA THR A 3 -4.91 52.27 3.12
C THR A 3 -6.24 51.76 3.64
N ASP A 4 -7.34 52.22 3.04
CA ASP A 4 -8.66 51.59 3.18
C ASP A 4 -8.57 50.16 2.67
N GLY A 5 -8.11 49.27 3.55
CA GLY A 5 -8.07 47.83 3.39
C GLY A 5 -9.46 47.26 3.47
N GLY A 6 -10.32 47.67 2.53
CA GLY A 6 -11.60 47.05 2.26
C GLY A 6 -11.34 45.59 1.90
N THR A 7 -11.46 44.70 2.88
CA THR A 7 -11.58 43.27 2.64
C THR A 7 -12.83 43.08 1.79
N ILE A 8 -12.65 43.03 0.47
CA ILE A 8 -13.72 42.81 -0.50
C ILE A 8 -14.34 41.47 -0.14
N ARG A 9 -15.47 41.51 0.58
CA ARG A 9 -16.21 40.33 0.98
C ARG A 9 -16.68 39.66 -0.31
N PRO A 10 -16.26 38.43 -0.61
CA PRO A 10 -16.58 37.79 -1.86
C PRO A 10 -18.11 37.72 -2.01
N THR A 11 -18.59 38.07 -3.19
CA THR A 11 -20.02 37.99 -3.49
C THR A 11 -20.50 36.54 -3.38
N PRO A 12 -21.78 36.27 -3.06
CA PRO A 12 -22.30 34.90 -2.96
C PRO A 12 -22.06 34.05 -4.22
N GLN A 13 -22.02 34.68 -5.40
CA GLN A 13 -21.65 34.04 -6.66
C GLN A 13 -20.17 33.65 -6.72
N GLN A 14 -19.25 34.52 -6.28
CA GLN A 14 -17.83 34.20 -6.19
C GLN A 14 -17.55 33.09 -5.17
N ALA A 15 -18.27 33.06 -4.04
CA ALA A 15 -18.17 31.99 -3.07
C ALA A 15 -18.62 30.63 -3.65
N ARG A 16 -19.71 30.59 -4.42
CA ARG A 16 -20.18 29.37 -5.10
C ARG A 16 -19.23 28.93 -6.22
N ALA A 17 -18.71 29.87 -6.99
CA ALA A 17 -17.74 29.57 -8.05
C ALA A 17 -16.44 28.99 -7.45
N ALA A 18 -15.94 29.59 -6.37
CA ALA A 18 -14.76 29.07 -5.67
C ALA A 18 -15.01 27.66 -5.09
N LEU A 19 -16.19 27.40 -4.52
CA LEU A 19 -16.55 26.06 -4.03
C LEU A 19 -16.58 25.03 -5.17
N ALA A 20 -17.20 25.37 -6.30
CA ALA A 20 -17.27 24.50 -7.47
C ALA A 20 -15.87 24.20 -8.04
N ASP A 21 -14.99 25.21 -8.10
CA ASP A 21 -13.61 25.06 -8.57
C ASP A 21 -12.80 24.18 -7.61
N THR A 22 -13.02 24.34 -6.30
CA THR A 22 -12.41 23.47 -5.27
C THR A 22 -12.88 22.02 -5.39
N GLU A 23 -14.17 21.80 -5.68
CA GLU A 23 -14.72 20.47 -5.94
C GLU A 23 -14.16 19.86 -7.22
N GLN A 24 -14.00 20.64 -8.29
CA GLN A 24 -13.40 20.20 -9.55
C GLN A 24 -11.91 19.85 -9.38
N VAL A 25 -11.14 20.64 -8.63
CA VAL A 25 -9.75 20.33 -8.29
C VAL A 25 -9.67 19.08 -7.40
N ARG A 26 -10.56 18.95 -6.42
CA ARG A 26 -10.65 17.75 -5.57
C ARG A 26 -10.99 16.51 -6.39
N ALA A 27 -11.93 16.61 -7.32
CA ALA A 27 -12.33 15.53 -8.20
C ALA A 27 -11.20 15.15 -9.17
N SER A 28 -10.49 16.12 -9.74
CA SER A 28 -9.34 15.89 -10.62
C SER A 28 -8.17 15.26 -9.86
N ALA A 29 -7.87 15.73 -8.65
CA ALA A 29 -6.87 15.13 -7.78
C ALA A 29 -7.27 13.72 -7.33
N ALA A 30 -8.56 13.47 -7.09
CA ALA A 30 -9.10 12.14 -6.80
C ALA A 30 -8.95 11.19 -8.02
N ALA A 31 -9.25 11.67 -9.23
CA ALA A 31 -9.09 10.92 -10.47
C ALA A 31 -7.62 10.64 -10.83
N LEU A 32 -6.70 11.57 -10.50
CA LEU A 32 -5.27 11.37 -10.67
C LEU A 32 -4.69 10.45 -9.58
N SER A 33 -5.12 10.58 -8.32
CA SER A 33 -4.75 9.66 -7.21
C SER A 33 -5.22 8.22 -7.45
N ALA A 34 -6.21 8.04 -8.32
CA ALA A 34 -6.84 6.80 -8.72
C ALA A 34 -6.08 6.02 -9.83
N THR A 35 -5.01 6.54 -10.43
CA THR A 35 -4.33 5.77 -11.49
C THR A 35 -3.77 4.43 -10.96
N PRO A 36 -3.99 3.31 -11.69
CA PRO A 36 -3.44 2.01 -11.32
C PRO A 36 -1.93 2.07 -11.14
N TRP A 37 -1.44 1.40 -10.10
CA TRP A 37 0.00 1.28 -9.89
C TRP A 37 0.61 0.48 -11.05
N PRO A 38 1.88 0.73 -11.41
CA PRO A 38 2.55 -0.06 -12.43
C PRO A 38 2.47 -1.56 -12.12
N ARG A 39 2.20 -2.38 -13.15
CA ARG A 39 2.07 -3.85 -12.97
C ARG A 39 3.31 -4.45 -12.30
N TRP A 40 4.50 -3.98 -12.68
CA TRP A 40 5.75 -4.44 -12.06
C TRP A 40 5.75 -4.20 -10.54
N PHE A 41 5.24 -3.07 -10.07
CA PHE A 41 5.22 -2.75 -8.65
C PHE A 41 4.23 -3.67 -7.92
N ALA A 42 3.04 -3.87 -8.48
CA ALA A 42 2.05 -4.78 -7.92
C ALA A 42 2.59 -6.22 -7.84
N THR A 43 3.29 -6.68 -8.88
CA THR A 43 3.96 -7.98 -8.88
C THR A 43 5.01 -8.06 -7.78
N THR A 44 5.89 -7.06 -7.65
CA THR A 44 6.92 -7.06 -6.62
C THR A 44 6.33 -7.00 -5.21
N LEU A 45 5.30 -6.19 -4.97
CA LEU A 45 4.59 -6.15 -3.69
C LEU A 45 3.96 -7.51 -3.35
N THR A 46 3.36 -8.18 -4.35
CA THR A 46 2.79 -9.52 -4.17
C THR A 46 3.86 -10.53 -3.78
N LEU A 47 4.99 -10.54 -4.50
CA LEU A 47 6.12 -11.42 -4.21
C LEU A 47 6.71 -11.15 -2.82
N TYR A 48 6.84 -9.86 -2.45
CA TYR A 48 7.28 -9.46 -1.12
C TYR A 48 6.36 -10.02 -0.03
N ILE A 49 5.04 -9.79 -0.15
CA ILE A 49 4.04 -10.30 0.79
C ILE A 49 4.09 -11.83 0.87
N ALA A 50 4.21 -12.52 -0.27
CA ALA A 50 4.30 -13.98 -0.32
C ALA A 50 5.59 -14.52 0.33
N ALA A 51 6.69 -13.77 0.27
CA ALA A 51 7.97 -14.18 0.83
C ALA A 51 8.10 -13.91 2.34
N VAL A 52 7.32 -12.98 2.91
CA VAL A 52 7.40 -12.64 4.33
C VAL A 52 7.20 -13.85 5.27
N PRO A 53 6.16 -14.69 5.12
CA PRO A 53 5.94 -15.81 6.04
C PRO A 53 7.12 -16.81 6.11
N PRO A 54 7.65 -17.35 5.00
CA PRO A 54 8.77 -18.29 5.08
C PRO A 54 10.07 -17.63 5.57
N VAL A 55 10.32 -16.36 5.20
CA VAL A 55 11.52 -15.64 5.63
C VAL A 55 11.50 -15.34 7.12
N TYR A 56 10.38 -14.82 7.62
CA TYR A 56 10.21 -14.51 9.03
C TYR A 56 10.13 -15.79 9.88
N GLY A 57 9.41 -16.80 9.42
CA GLY A 57 9.38 -18.14 10.04
C GLY A 57 10.77 -18.78 10.10
N GLY A 58 11.56 -18.68 9.02
CA GLY A 58 12.94 -19.15 8.98
C GLY A 58 13.88 -18.43 9.96
N ALA A 59 13.70 -17.11 10.15
CA ALA A 59 14.45 -16.34 11.13
C ALA A 59 14.13 -16.75 12.58
N MET A 60 12.92 -17.28 12.83
CA MET A 60 12.49 -17.78 14.15
C MET A 60 12.71 -19.29 14.33
N ALA A 61 13.13 -20.00 13.28
CA ALA A 61 13.27 -21.45 13.29
C ALA A 61 14.53 -21.91 14.06
N GLY A 62 14.54 -23.17 14.49
CA GLY A 62 15.70 -23.79 15.15
C GLY A 62 16.88 -24.01 14.19
N HIS A 63 18.06 -24.34 14.75
CA HIS A 63 19.32 -24.49 13.99
C HIS A 63 19.31 -25.52 12.85
N ARG A 64 18.33 -26.43 12.81
CA ARG A 64 18.21 -27.49 11.78
C ARG A 64 17.25 -27.12 10.64
N TRP A 65 16.81 -25.86 10.55
CA TRP A 65 16.00 -25.39 9.44
C TRP A 65 16.81 -25.24 8.15
N LEU A 66 16.15 -24.99 7.03
CA LEU A 66 16.75 -24.91 5.68
C LEU A 66 18.03 -24.07 5.59
N LEU A 67 18.08 -22.97 6.34
CA LEU A 67 19.25 -22.08 6.47
C LEU A 67 19.41 -21.67 7.93
N PRO A 68 20.63 -21.32 8.37
CA PRO A 68 20.86 -20.78 9.72
C PRO A 68 20.11 -19.46 9.91
N GLY A 69 19.60 -19.22 11.12
CA GLY A 69 18.78 -18.04 11.46
C GLY A 69 19.35 -16.70 10.98
N PRO A 70 20.66 -16.40 11.14
CA PRO A 70 21.26 -15.17 10.63
C PRO A 70 21.10 -14.98 9.12
N ALA A 71 21.17 -16.05 8.32
CA ALA A 71 20.97 -15.96 6.88
C ALA A 71 19.54 -15.52 6.54
N TRP A 72 18.53 -16.03 7.26
CA TRP A 72 17.14 -15.58 7.11
C TRP A 72 16.95 -14.11 7.50
N VAL A 73 17.63 -13.65 8.56
CA VAL A 73 17.61 -12.23 8.96
C VAL A 73 18.21 -11.35 7.86
N VAL A 74 19.35 -11.75 7.28
CA VAL A 74 19.94 -11.01 6.15
C VAL A 74 19.00 -10.96 4.96
N ILE A 75 18.37 -12.09 4.59
CA ILE A 75 17.37 -12.15 3.51
C ILE A 75 16.22 -11.18 3.79
N MET A 76 15.70 -11.16 5.02
CA MET A 76 14.63 -10.25 5.42
C MET A 76 15.03 -8.78 5.26
N LEU A 77 16.24 -8.42 5.70
CA LEU A 77 16.75 -7.06 5.58
C LEU A 77 16.91 -6.64 4.12
N VAL A 78 17.53 -7.48 3.29
CA VAL A 78 17.71 -7.22 1.86
C VAL A 78 16.37 -7.07 1.14
N MET A 79 15.43 -7.98 1.42
CA MET A 79 14.10 -7.95 0.83
C MET A 79 13.32 -6.69 1.24
N THR A 80 13.43 -6.27 2.51
CA THR A 80 12.80 -5.05 3.03
C THR A 80 13.40 -3.81 2.39
N ALA A 81 14.73 -3.74 2.28
CA ALA A 81 15.42 -2.63 1.64
C ALA A 81 15.04 -2.51 0.15
N ALA A 82 15.00 -3.64 -0.57
CA ALA A 82 14.55 -3.68 -1.96
C ALA A 82 13.10 -3.20 -2.10
N TYR A 83 12.21 -3.62 -1.20
CA TYR A 83 10.82 -3.16 -1.19
C TYR A 83 10.73 -1.64 -0.99
N VAL A 84 11.42 -1.09 0.02
CA VAL A 84 11.42 0.35 0.30
C VAL A 84 11.97 1.15 -0.88
N ALA A 85 13.05 0.67 -1.52
CA ALA A 85 13.63 1.32 -2.69
C ALA A 85 12.64 1.34 -3.88
N LEU A 86 11.98 0.22 -4.15
CA LEU A 86 10.99 0.11 -5.24
C LEU A 86 9.73 0.94 -4.96
N PHE A 87 9.28 0.97 -3.70
CA PHE A 87 8.19 1.85 -3.27
C PHE A 87 8.56 3.32 -3.46
N GLY A 88 9.77 3.71 -3.04
CA GLY A 88 10.28 5.07 -3.25
C GLY A 88 10.34 5.44 -4.74
N LEU A 89 10.81 4.52 -5.59
CA LEU A 89 10.84 4.72 -7.04
C LEU A 89 9.43 4.86 -7.63
N ALA A 90 8.49 4.01 -7.21
CA ALA A 90 7.10 4.09 -7.65
C ALA A 90 6.45 5.42 -7.22
N ALA A 91 6.64 5.82 -5.96
CA ALA A 91 6.14 7.08 -5.43
C ALA A 91 6.78 8.31 -6.11
N ALA A 92 8.07 8.26 -6.43
CA ALA A 92 8.76 9.32 -7.15
C ALA A 92 8.28 9.45 -8.59
N ASN A 93 8.16 8.33 -9.31
CA ASN A 93 7.63 8.30 -10.68
C ASN A 93 6.17 8.75 -10.73
N TRP A 94 5.39 8.38 -9.72
CA TRP A 94 4.04 8.87 -9.53
C TRP A 94 3.99 10.39 -9.40
N ARG A 95 4.76 10.94 -8.44
CA ARG A 95 4.81 12.39 -8.19
C ARG A 95 5.24 13.15 -9.43
N LYS A 96 6.20 12.61 -10.20
CA LYS A 96 6.62 13.18 -11.49
C LYS A 96 5.50 13.19 -12.53
N LYS A 97 4.66 12.16 -12.57
CA LYS A 97 3.60 12.01 -13.57
C LYS A 97 2.33 12.80 -13.24
N THR A 98 1.95 12.85 -11.97
CA THR A 98 0.66 13.44 -11.54
C THR A 98 0.80 14.78 -10.83
N GLY A 99 2.01 15.16 -10.41
CA GLY A 99 2.25 16.37 -9.61
C GLY A 99 1.75 16.29 -8.16
N VAL A 100 1.10 15.18 -7.76
CA VAL A 100 0.45 15.03 -6.45
C VAL A 100 1.10 13.88 -5.68
N ALA A 101 1.22 14.03 -4.36
CA ALA A 101 1.66 12.95 -3.48
C ALA A 101 0.67 11.78 -3.51
N LEU A 102 1.19 10.56 -3.36
CA LEU A 102 0.36 9.35 -3.32
C LEU A 102 -0.59 9.43 -2.12
N ARG A 103 -1.89 9.62 -2.36
CA ARG A 103 -2.91 9.67 -1.30
C ARG A 103 -3.46 8.27 -1.06
N LEU A 104 -3.11 7.71 0.09
CA LEU A 104 -3.69 6.45 0.59
C LEU A 104 -5.11 6.65 1.12
N ASP A 105 -5.52 7.89 1.40
CA ASP A 105 -6.84 8.25 1.94
C ASP A 105 -8.02 8.02 0.98
N VAL A 106 -7.74 7.78 -0.30
CA VAL A 106 -8.77 7.58 -1.33
C VAL A 106 -9.29 6.13 -1.33
N LEU A 107 -8.63 5.25 -0.59
CA LEU A 107 -9.05 3.86 -0.45
C LEU A 107 -10.23 3.72 0.51
N PRO A 108 -11.26 2.93 0.16
CA PRO A 108 -12.44 2.75 1.01
C PRO A 108 -12.03 2.16 2.35
N LYS A 109 -12.25 2.90 3.44
CA LYS A 109 -11.89 2.50 4.82
C LYS A 109 -12.37 1.09 5.20
N ARG A 110 -13.53 0.68 4.68
CA ARG A 110 -14.11 -0.66 4.88
C ARG A 110 -13.23 -1.79 4.35
N ALA A 111 -12.42 -1.55 3.33
CA ALA A 111 -11.47 -2.53 2.79
C ALA A 111 -10.07 -2.35 3.39
N THR A 112 -9.64 -1.10 3.60
CA THR A 112 -8.29 -0.79 4.08
C THR A 112 -8.09 -1.22 5.54
N VAL A 113 -9.07 -1.00 6.42
CA VAL A 113 -8.92 -1.31 7.86
C VAL A 113 -8.77 -2.81 8.11
N PRO A 114 -9.65 -3.70 7.59
CA PRO A 114 -9.45 -5.14 7.72
C PRO A 114 -8.12 -5.61 7.11
N LEU A 115 -7.67 -4.99 6.03
CA LEU A 115 -6.39 -5.32 5.41
C LEU A 115 -5.20 -4.91 6.30
N CYS A 116 -5.23 -3.71 6.87
CA CYS A 116 -4.17 -3.20 7.75
C CYS A 116 -4.02 -4.01 9.04
N ILE A 117 -5.07 -4.70 9.50
CA ILE A 117 -5.03 -5.55 10.69
C ILE A 117 -4.78 -7.01 10.29
N GLY A 118 -5.57 -7.51 9.34
CA GLY A 118 -5.57 -8.90 8.92
C GLY A 118 -4.30 -9.32 8.20
N LEU A 119 -3.71 -8.44 7.38
CA LEU A 119 -2.48 -8.78 6.66
C LEU A 119 -1.29 -8.93 7.63
N PRO A 120 -0.97 -7.96 8.53
CA PRO A 120 0.07 -8.19 9.54
C PRO A 120 -0.20 -9.39 10.44
N ALA A 121 -1.46 -9.60 10.86
CA ALA A 121 -1.84 -10.75 11.67
C ALA A 121 -1.60 -12.08 10.94
N LEU A 122 -1.93 -12.17 9.65
CA LEU A 122 -1.65 -13.35 8.82
C LEU A 122 -0.15 -13.59 8.64
N LEU A 123 0.59 -12.53 8.29
CA LEU A 123 2.02 -12.61 7.98
C LEU A 123 2.86 -12.96 9.20
N LEU A 124 2.58 -12.35 10.35
CA LEU A 124 3.33 -12.58 11.60
C LEU A 124 2.78 -13.75 12.39
N GLY A 125 1.45 -13.92 12.42
CA GLY A 125 0.79 -14.99 13.15
C GLY A 125 1.10 -16.37 12.59
N SER A 126 1.31 -16.50 11.28
CA SER A 126 1.74 -17.76 10.67
C SER A 126 3.12 -18.22 11.13
N ALA A 127 4.07 -17.30 11.34
CA ALA A 127 5.37 -17.64 11.91
C ALA A 127 5.27 -18.10 13.37
N LEU A 128 4.37 -17.51 14.15
CA LEU A 128 4.07 -17.96 15.52
C LEU A 128 3.42 -19.35 15.51
N ALA A 129 2.43 -19.57 14.65
CA ALA A 129 1.78 -20.88 14.49
C ALA A 129 2.80 -21.94 14.06
N PHE A 130 3.68 -21.64 13.11
CA PHE A 130 4.80 -22.49 12.72
C PHE A 130 5.73 -22.78 13.90
N ARG A 131 6.09 -21.78 14.70
CA ARG A 131 6.98 -21.98 15.86
C ARG A 131 6.37 -22.92 16.91
N VAL A 132 5.06 -22.82 17.14
CA VAL A 132 4.34 -23.64 18.13
C VAL A 132 4.09 -25.06 17.61
N THR A 133 3.59 -25.17 16.38
CA THR A 133 3.18 -26.46 15.78
C THR A 133 4.32 -27.21 15.12
N ARG A 134 5.41 -26.52 14.77
CA ARG A 134 6.52 -26.98 13.90
C ARG A 134 6.10 -27.37 12.48
N GLU A 135 4.87 -27.04 12.08
CA GLU A 135 4.32 -27.36 10.78
C GLU A 135 4.58 -26.25 9.75
N PRO A 136 5.39 -26.47 8.70
CA PRO A 136 5.70 -25.44 7.71
C PRO A 136 4.50 -25.03 6.85
N LEU A 137 3.44 -25.85 6.84
CA LEU A 137 2.24 -25.59 6.04
C LEU A 137 1.61 -24.24 6.37
N TRP A 138 1.71 -23.78 7.63
CA TRP A 138 1.23 -22.46 8.06
C TRP A 138 1.91 -21.31 7.29
N LEU A 139 3.20 -21.44 7.00
CA LEU A 139 3.97 -20.43 6.27
C LEU A 139 3.52 -20.39 4.81
N PHE A 140 3.41 -21.54 4.16
CA PHE A 140 3.00 -21.63 2.76
C PHE A 140 1.54 -21.21 2.56
N ALA A 141 0.65 -21.60 3.46
CA ALA A 141 -0.75 -21.16 3.43
C ALA A 141 -0.84 -19.63 3.56
N ALA A 142 -0.11 -19.04 4.51
CA ALA A 142 -0.08 -17.59 4.67
C ALA A 142 0.51 -16.87 3.45
N SER A 143 1.54 -17.43 2.80
CA SER A 143 2.10 -16.91 1.55
C SER A 143 1.05 -16.89 0.43
N VAL A 144 0.34 -18.00 0.23
CA VAL A 144 -0.70 -18.12 -0.81
C VAL A 144 -1.85 -17.16 -0.53
N VAL A 145 -2.35 -17.11 0.71
CA VAL A 145 -3.44 -16.20 1.10
C VAL A 145 -3.00 -14.75 0.96
N GLY A 146 -1.80 -14.39 1.41
CA GLY A 146 -1.24 -13.04 1.28
C GLY A 146 -1.11 -12.61 -0.17
N ALA A 147 -0.62 -13.50 -1.05
CA ALA A 147 -0.55 -13.24 -2.49
C ALA A 147 -1.93 -13.04 -3.10
N ALA A 148 -2.90 -13.91 -2.79
CA ALA A 148 -4.26 -13.81 -3.28
C ALA A 148 -4.94 -12.50 -2.86
N VAL A 149 -4.75 -12.09 -1.60
CA VAL A 149 -5.25 -10.81 -1.07
C VAL A 149 -4.61 -9.63 -1.80
N SER A 150 -3.29 -9.64 -2.02
CA SER A 150 -2.58 -8.58 -2.74
C SER A 150 -3.08 -8.43 -4.17
N ILE A 151 -3.19 -9.55 -4.90
CA ILE A 151 -3.71 -9.58 -6.28
C ILE A 151 -5.17 -9.12 -6.31
N GLY A 152 -6.01 -9.64 -5.41
CA GLY A 152 -7.43 -9.27 -5.32
C GLY A 152 -7.62 -7.77 -5.07
N PHE A 153 -6.80 -7.18 -4.20
CA PHE A 153 -6.83 -5.74 -3.93
C PHE A 153 -6.40 -4.93 -5.15
N HIS A 154 -5.32 -5.33 -5.83
CA HIS A 154 -4.87 -4.67 -7.06
C HIS A 154 -5.96 -4.73 -8.16
N LEU A 155 -6.59 -5.90 -8.36
CA LEU A 155 -7.67 -6.06 -9.34
C LEU A 155 -8.92 -5.26 -8.96
N ALA A 156 -9.30 -5.22 -7.68
CA ALA A 156 -10.40 -4.40 -7.19
C ALA A 156 -10.13 -2.91 -7.43
N PHE A 157 -8.92 -2.45 -7.14
CA PHE A 157 -8.47 -1.08 -7.40
C PHE A 157 -8.58 -0.74 -8.89
N VAL A 158 -8.03 -1.58 -9.77
CA VAL A 158 -8.14 -1.41 -11.23
C VAL A 158 -9.60 -1.38 -11.69
N ARG A 159 -10.45 -2.25 -11.16
CA ARG A 159 -11.88 -2.31 -11.51
C ARG A 159 -12.65 -1.07 -11.08
N LEU A 160 -12.39 -0.55 -9.87
CA LEU A 160 -13.04 0.67 -9.37
C LEU A 160 -12.70 1.86 -10.27
N HIS A 161 -11.45 1.97 -10.70
CA HIS A 161 -11.00 3.10 -11.53
C HIS A 161 -11.35 2.97 -13.01
N ARG A 162 -11.53 1.75 -13.54
CA ARG A 162 -12.07 1.56 -14.90
C ARG A 162 -13.54 1.96 -15.02
N LYS A 163 -14.34 1.85 -13.95
CA LYS A 163 -15.76 2.24 -13.96
C LYS A 163 -15.99 3.74 -13.80
N ALA A 164 -14.97 4.47 -13.34
CA ALA A 164 -15.04 5.91 -13.08
C ALA A 164 -14.54 6.77 -14.26
N SER A 165 -14.03 6.13 -15.33
CA SER A 165 -13.60 6.75 -16.58
C SER A 165 -14.58 6.42 -17.69
#